data_AF-H9FIT6-F1
#
_entry.id   AF-H9FIT6-F1
#
_cell.length_a   1.000
_cell.length_b   1.000
_cell.length_c   1.000
_cell.angle_alpha   90.00
_cell.angle_beta   90.00
_cell.angle_gamma   90.00
#
_symmetry.space_group_name_H-M   'P 1'
#
loop_
_entity.id
_entity.type
_entity.pdbx_description
1 polymer ?
#
loop_
_entity_poly.entity_id
_entity_poly.type
_entity_poly.pdbx_seq_one_letter_code
_entity_poly.pdbx_strand_id
1 'polypeptide(L)'
;FAQVPQQELVEMSYPGEQMILACLFGAEPCNYRNFTSIFYPHYGNCYIFNWGMTEKALPSANPGPEFGLKLILDIGQEDYVPFLASTAGVRLMLHEQRSYPFIRDEGIYAMSGTETSIGVLVDKLQRMGEPYSPCTVNGSEVPVQNFYSDYNTTYSIQACLRSCFQDHMIRSCKCGHYLYPLPRGEKYCNNRDFPDWAHCYSDLQMSVAQRETCIGVCKESCNDTQYKMTISMADWPSEASEDWIFHVLSQERDQSTNITLSRKGIVKLNIYFQEFNYRTIEESAANNLVWLLSNLGGQFGFWMGGSVLCLIEFGEIIIDFVWIT
;
A
#
# COMPACT_ATOMS: atom_id res chain seq x y z
N PHE A 1 15.54 11.29 -17.53
CA PHE A 1 14.30 11.43 -16.74
C PHE A 1 14.45 12.42 -15.60
N ALA A 2 15.43 12.28 -14.69
CA ALA A 2 15.60 13.19 -13.53
C ALA A 2 15.72 14.70 -13.83
N GLN A 3 16.13 15.09 -15.05
CA GLN A 3 16.24 16.49 -15.47
C GLN A 3 14.93 17.07 -16.03
N VAL A 4 13.96 16.22 -16.37
CA VAL A 4 12.71 16.65 -17.01
C VAL A 4 11.73 17.06 -15.90
N PRO A 5 11.03 18.21 -16.03
CA PRO A 5 10.00 18.60 -15.09
C PRO A 5 8.91 17.52 -14.95
N GLN A 6 8.46 17.28 -13.72
CA GLN A 6 7.44 16.25 -13.46
C GLN A 6 6.13 16.49 -14.22
N GLN A 7 5.72 17.75 -14.39
CA GLN A 7 4.49 18.10 -15.11
C GLN A 7 4.52 17.63 -16.58
N GLU A 8 5.66 17.81 -17.24
CA GLU A 8 5.86 17.40 -18.64
C GLU A 8 5.88 15.86 -18.76
N LEU A 9 6.50 15.17 -17.78
CA LEU A 9 6.49 13.70 -17.74
C LEU A 9 5.08 13.10 -17.56
N VAL A 10 4.20 13.80 -16.84
CA VAL A 10 2.80 13.38 -16.66
C VAL A 10 2.02 13.47 -17.97
N GLU A 11 2.23 14.55 -18.74
CA GLU A 11 1.58 14.76 -20.05
C GLU A 11 2.06 13.78 -21.12
N MET A 12 3.32 13.35 -21.04
CA MET A 12 3.89 12.34 -21.96
C MET A 12 3.51 10.91 -21.62
N SER A 13 2.89 10.66 -20.46
CA SER A 13 2.51 9.32 -20.02
C SER A 13 1.10 8.96 -20.49
N TYR A 14 0.68 7.70 -20.28
CA TYR A 14 -0.64 7.24 -20.73
C TYR A 14 -1.76 8.07 -20.07
N PRO A 15 -2.67 8.66 -20.87
CA PRO A 15 -3.85 9.32 -20.34
C PRO A 15 -4.90 8.30 -19.89
N GLY A 16 -5.74 8.70 -18.93
CA GLY A 16 -6.68 7.79 -18.27
C GLY A 16 -7.80 7.37 -19.21
N GLU A 17 -8.17 8.30 -20.10
CA GLU A 17 -9.15 8.13 -21.17
C GLU A 17 -8.71 7.08 -22.20
N GLN A 18 -7.41 6.96 -22.46
CA GLN A 18 -6.88 5.98 -23.40
C GLN A 18 -6.70 4.61 -22.75
N MET A 19 -6.20 4.59 -21.50
CA MET A 19 -5.90 3.36 -20.77
C MET A 19 -7.16 2.64 -20.28
N ILE A 20 -8.15 3.37 -19.79
CA ILE A 20 -9.39 2.82 -19.20
C ILE A 20 -10.54 3.06 -20.18
N LEU A 21 -10.90 2.02 -20.96
CA LEU A 21 -11.97 2.11 -21.95
C LEU A 21 -13.36 1.97 -21.32
N ALA A 22 -13.53 0.99 -20.43
CA ALA A 22 -14.81 0.76 -19.77
C ALA A 22 -14.61 0.41 -18.30
N CYS A 23 -15.52 0.90 -17.47
CA CYS A 23 -15.52 0.68 -16.03
C CYS A 23 -16.95 0.43 -15.54
N LEU A 24 -17.13 -0.63 -14.76
CA LEU A 24 -18.38 -0.95 -14.10
C LEU A 24 -18.08 -1.39 -12.66
N PHE A 25 -18.77 -0.80 -11.68
CA PHE A 25 -18.68 -1.21 -10.29
C PHE A 25 -20.06 -1.67 -9.81
N GLY A 26 -20.23 -2.99 -9.66
CA GLY A 26 -21.54 -3.59 -9.46
C GLY A 26 -22.50 -3.26 -10.59
N ALA A 27 -23.50 -2.43 -10.32
CA ALA A 27 -24.48 -1.97 -11.32
C ALA A 27 -24.26 -0.52 -11.78
N GLU A 28 -23.34 0.21 -11.15
CA GLU A 28 -23.11 1.62 -11.44
C GLU A 28 -21.98 1.78 -12.47
N PRO A 29 -22.22 2.52 -13.57
CA PRO A 29 -21.16 2.84 -14.51
C PRO A 29 -20.17 3.81 -13.87
N CYS A 30 -18.88 3.53 -14.02
CA CYS A 30 -17.81 4.42 -13.60
C CYS A 30 -17.03 4.93 -14.82
N ASN A 31 -16.32 6.04 -14.64
CA ASN A 31 -15.52 6.66 -15.70
C ASN A 31 -14.08 6.89 -15.23
N TYR A 32 -13.18 7.19 -16.15
CA TYR A 32 -11.78 7.54 -15.85
C TYR A 32 -11.66 8.69 -14.83
N ARG A 33 -12.66 9.58 -14.76
CA ARG A 33 -12.71 10.70 -13.79
C ARG A 33 -12.89 10.25 -12.33
N ASN A 34 -13.43 9.06 -12.09
CA ASN A 34 -13.54 8.49 -10.75
C ASN A 34 -12.21 7.91 -10.24
N PHE A 35 -11.19 7.84 -11.10
CA PHE A 35 -9.87 7.40 -10.73
C PHE A 35 -9.01 8.60 -10.34
N THR A 36 -8.24 8.45 -9.27
CA THR A 36 -7.21 9.42 -8.92
C THR A 36 -5.91 9.04 -9.62
N SER A 37 -5.26 10.00 -10.27
CA SER A 37 -3.96 9.79 -10.91
C SER A 37 -2.81 10.05 -9.94
N ILE A 38 -1.80 9.19 -9.98
CA ILE A 38 -0.49 9.39 -9.34
C ILE A 38 0.59 9.10 -10.36
N PHE A 39 1.59 9.98 -10.44
CA PHE A 39 2.76 9.73 -11.26
C PHE A 39 3.78 8.87 -10.49
N TYR A 40 4.03 7.66 -10.98
CA TYR A 40 5.08 6.79 -10.46
C TYR A 40 6.32 6.87 -11.37
N PRO A 41 7.49 7.31 -10.88
CA PRO A 41 8.66 7.59 -11.73
C PRO A 41 9.12 6.43 -12.65
N HIS A 42 8.88 5.18 -12.26
CA HIS A 42 9.26 3.99 -13.01
C HIS A 42 8.16 3.46 -13.96
N TYR A 43 6.89 3.73 -13.66
CA TYR A 43 5.74 3.15 -14.38
C TYR A 43 4.88 4.20 -15.11
N GLY A 44 5.13 5.50 -14.90
CA GLY A 44 4.32 6.58 -15.45
C GLY A 44 3.05 6.83 -14.64
N ASN A 45 2.01 7.31 -15.32
CA ASN A 45 0.71 7.58 -14.72
C ASN A 45 0.04 6.28 -14.26
N CYS A 46 -0.33 6.23 -12.99
CA CYS A 46 -1.07 5.15 -12.38
C CYS A 46 -2.44 5.68 -11.94
N TYR A 47 -3.47 4.84 -12.04
CA TYR A 47 -4.86 5.21 -11.74
C TYR A 47 -5.39 4.36 -10.60
N ILE A 48 -5.95 5.02 -9.57
CA ILE A 48 -6.43 4.38 -8.35
C ILE A 48 -7.94 4.55 -8.27
N PHE A 49 -8.65 3.42 -8.21
CA PHE A 49 -10.09 3.42 -7.98
C PHE A 49 -10.36 3.54 -6.49
N ASN A 50 -11.34 4.39 -6.13
CA ASN A 50 -11.88 4.46 -4.77
C ASN A 50 -10.78 4.62 -3.70
N TRP A 51 -9.93 5.65 -3.76
CA TRP A 51 -8.79 5.82 -2.83
C TRP A 51 -9.17 6.39 -1.44
N GLY A 52 -10.31 7.08 -1.35
CA GLY A 52 -10.89 7.55 -0.08
C GLY A 52 -10.30 8.85 0.46
N MET A 53 -9.60 9.60 -0.40
CA MET A 53 -9.03 10.91 -0.09
C MET A 53 -10.01 12.05 -0.36
N THR A 54 -10.66 12.02 -1.53
CA THR A 54 -11.60 13.04 -2.01
C THR A 54 -13.05 12.64 -1.75
N GLU A 55 -13.39 11.40 -2.10
CA GLU A 55 -14.75 10.85 -2.01
C GLU A 55 -14.86 9.79 -0.91
N LYS A 56 -16.09 9.51 -0.49
CA LYS A 56 -16.37 8.45 0.48
C LYS A 56 -16.07 7.10 -0.15
N ALA A 57 -15.55 6.17 0.66
CA ALA A 57 -15.28 4.82 0.20
C ALA A 57 -16.57 4.13 -0.28
N LEU A 58 -16.54 3.56 -1.49
CA LEU A 58 -17.64 2.80 -2.05
C LEU A 58 -17.66 1.37 -1.45
N PRO A 59 -18.70 0.98 -0.70
CA PRO A 59 -18.80 -0.38 -0.18
C PRO A 59 -19.39 -1.32 -1.23
N SER A 60 -18.90 -2.57 -1.27
CA SER A 60 -19.56 -3.65 -2.01
C SER A 60 -20.39 -4.48 -1.03
N ALA A 61 -21.70 -4.52 -1.26
CA ALA A 61 -22.66 -5.14 -0.36
C ALA A 61 -23.03 -6.57 -0.72
N ASN A 62 -22.47 -7.15 -1.79
CA ASN A 62 -22.72 -8.53 -2.20
C ASN A 62 -21.41 -9.16 -2.72
N PRO A 63 -21.04 -10.38 -2.29
CA PRO A 63 -19.90 -11.09 -2.82
C PRO A 63 -20.23 -11.64 -4.21
N GLY A 64 -19.17 -11.93 -4.95
CA GLY A 64 -19.25 -12.56 -6.26
C GLY A 64 -18.91 -11.65 -7.43
N PRO A 65 -18.60 -12.26 -8.59
CA PRO A 65 -18.00 -11.58 -9.74
C PRO A 65 -18.92 -10.56 -10.41
N GLU A 66 -20.24 -10.60 -10.15
CA GLU A 66 -21.19 -9.64 -10.72
C GLU A 66 -21.20 -8.29 -10.00
N PHE A 67 -20.85 -8.26 -8.71
CA PHE A 67 -20.95 -7.07 -7.86
C PHE A 67 -19.60 -6.39 -7.59
N GLY A 68 -18.55 -6.85 -8.28
CA GLY A 68 -17.19 -6.35 -8.18
C GLY A 68 -16.90 -5.16 -9.11
N LEU A 69 -15.61 -4.83 -9.21
CA LEU A 69 -15.08 -3.89 -10.18
C LEU A 69 -14.70 -4.64 -11.46
N LYS A 70 -15.35 -4.30 -12.58
CA LYS A 70 -15.04 -4.80 -13.91
C LYS A 70 -14.42 -3.68 -14.73
N LEU A 71 -13.25 -3.94 -15.30
CA LEU A 71 -12.52 -2.99 -16.14
C LEU A 71 -12.18 -3.61 -17.49
N ILE A 72 -12.27 -2.81 -18.53
CA ILE A 72 -11.66 -3.10 -19.82
C ILE A 72 -10.59 -2.04 -20.05
N LEU A 73 -9.36 -2.50 -20.14
CA LEU A 73 -8.19 -1.66 -20.34
C LEU A 73 -7.65 -1.87 -21.75
N ASP A 74 -7.00 -0.83 -22.26
CA ASP A 74 -6.19 -0.93 -23.47
C ASP A 74 -4.82 -0.32 -23.23
N ILE A 75 -3.80 -1.15 -23.46
CA ILE A 75 -2.41 -0.85 -23.17
C ILE A 75 -1.61 -0.37 -24.37
N GLY A 76 -2.11 -0.43 -25.60
CA GLY A 76 -1.38 0.02 -26.80
C GLY A 76 0.04 -0.58 -26.89
N GLN A 77 0.15 -1.90 -27.08
CA GLN A 77 1.45 -2.61 -27.03
C GLN A 77 2.48 -2.09 -28.03
N GLU A 78 2.03 -1.53 -29.14
CA GLU A 78 2.86 -0.88 -30.17
C GLU A 78 3.58 0.39 -29.67
N ASP A 79 3.05 1.06 -28.65
CA ASP A 79 3.59 2.32 -28.10
C ASP A 79 4.62 2.07 -26.98
N TYR A 80 4.94 0.82 -26.70
CA TYR A 80 5.84 0.45 -25.60
C TYR A 80 7.27 0.95 -25.84
N VAL A 81 7.92 1.41 -24.78
CA VAL A 81 9.34 1.76 -24.81
C VAL A 81 10.18 0.47 -24.86
N PRO A 82 10.77 0.12 -26.02
CA PRO A 82 11.22 -1.24 -26.31
C PRO A 82 12.38 -1.73 -25.43
N PHE A 83 13.17 -0.81 -24.88
CA PHE A 83 14.34 -1.15 -24.05
C PHE A 83 14.10 -1.02 -22.55
N LEU A 84 12.94 -0.51 -22.13
CA LEU A 84 12.61 -0.32 -20.72
C LEU A 84 11.59 -1.36 -20.23
N ALA A 85 10.52 -1.57 -21.00
CA ALA A 85 9.43 -2.47 -20.65
C ALA A 85 9.38 -3.66 -21.62
N SER A 86 9.98 -4.78 -21.21
CA SER A 86 9.96 -6.02 -22.00
C SER A 86 8.71 -6.87 -21.76
N THR A 87 8.03 -6.67 -20.63
CA THR A 87 6.83 -7.42 -20.25
C THR A 87 5.57 -6.73 -20.76
N ALA A 88 4.81 -7.44 -21.58
CA ALA A 88 3.51 -6.98 -22.07
C ALA A 88 2.38 -7.37 -21.11
N GLY A 89 1.58 -6.39 -20.69
CA GLY A 89 0.49 -6.57 -19.72
C GLY A 89 0.30 -5.35 -18.82
N VAL A 90 -0.65 -5.44 -17.91
CA VAL A 90 -0.96 -4.40 -16.92
C VAL A 90 -0.45 -4.80 -15.55
N ARG A 91 0.04 -3.83 -14.78
CA ARG A 91 0.32 -4.00 -13.35
C ARG A 91 -0.92 -3.64 -12.54
N LEU A 92 -1.37 -4.55 -11.70
CA LEU A 92 -2.49 -4.35 -10.78
C LEU A 92 -2.00 -4.51 -9.34
N MET A 93 -2.47 -3.66 -8.44
CA MET A 93 -2.19 -3.76 -7.01
C MET A 93 -3.48 -3.51 -6.23
N LEU A 94 -3.71 -4.29 -5.19
CA LEU A 94 -4.72 -4.02 -4.17
C LEU A 94 -4.01 -3.45 -2.94
N HIS A 95 -4.56 -2.37 -2.38
CA HIS A 95 -3.98 -1.73 -1.21
C HIS A 95 -5.08 -1.11 -0.33
N GLU A 96 -4.72 -0.74 0.89
CA GLU A 96 -5.65 -0.15 1.85
C GLU A 96 -6.04 1.28 1.46
N GLN A 97 -7.24 1.68 1.87
CA GLN A 97 -7.72 3.04 1.71
C GLN A 97 -6.81 4.06 2.37
N ARG A 98 -6.58 5.20 1.70
CA ARG A 98 -5.70 6.29 2.18
C ARG A 98 -4.24 5.88 2.45
N SER A 99 -3.80 4.73 1.94
CA SER A 99 -2.38 4.32 1.94
C SER A 99 -1.71 4.63 0.60
N TYR A 100 -0.38 4.74 0.59
CA TYR A 100 0.39 4.93 -0.63
C TYR A 100 0.59 3.59 -1.37
N PRO A 101 0.30 3.48 -2.68
CA PRO A 101 0.43 2.23 -3.42
C PRO A 101 1.89 1.92 -3.81
N PHE A 102 2.49 0.92 -3.17
CA PHE A 102 3.83 0.42 -3.50
C PHE A 102 3.80 -0.65 -4.61
N ILE A 103 3.50 -0.23 -5.85
CA ILE A 103 3.25 -1.10 -7.02
C ILE A 103 4.37 -2.12 -7.30
N ARG A 104 5.63 -1.76 -7.02
CA ARG A 104 6.78 -2.64 -7.24
C ARG A 104 6.84 -3.80 -6.24
N ASP A 105 6.34 -3.61 -5.02
CA ASP A 105 6.49 -4.58 -3.93
C ASP A 105 5.36 -5.61 -3.96
N GLU A 106 4.12 -5.16 -4.18
CA GLU A 106 2.91 -6.00 -4.03
C GLU A 106 2.07 -6.12 -5.29
N GLY A 107 2.47 -5.49 -6.40
CA GLY A 107 1.70 -5.58 -7.64
C GLY A 107 1.82 -6.95 -8.31
N ILE A 108 0.74 -7.36 -8.98
CA ILE A 108 0.64 -8.55 -9.84
C ILE A 108 0.50 -8.14 -11.31
N TYR A 109 0.75 -9.08 -12.21
CA TYR A 109 0.55 -8.88 -13.65
C TYR A 109 -0.81 -9.41 -14.08
N ALA A 110 -1.51 -8.63 -14.90
CA ALA A 110 -2.66 -9.07 -15.67
C ALA A 110 -2.28 -9.17 -17.15
N MET A 111 -2.58 -10.33 -17.72
CA MET A 111 -2.19 -10.68 -19.09
C MET A 111 -3.11 -10.00 -20.11
N SER A 112 -2.55 -9.59 -21.24
CA SER A 112 -3.32 -9.09 -22.39
C SER A 112 -4.02 -10.20 -23.15
N GLY A 113 -5.23 -9.94 -23.66
CA GLY A 113 -6.05 -10.91 -24.38
C GLY A 113 -6.73 -11.93 -23.47
N THR A 114 -6.76 -11.67 -22.16
CA THR A 114 -7.45 -12.52 -21.18
C THR A 114 -8.36 -11.69 -20.27
N GLU A 115 -9.36 -12.36 -19.71
CA GLU A 115 -10.11 -11.92 -18.55
C GLU A 115 -9.44 -12.46 -17.30
N THR A 116 -8.83 -11.57 -16.53
CA THR A 116 -8.24 -11.90 -15.23
C THR A 116 -9.27 -11.65 -14.12
N SER A 117 -9.72 -12.74 -13.51
CA SER A 117 -10.72 -12.80 -12.45
C SER A 117 -10.03 -12.96 -11.09
N ILE A 118 -10.16 -11.96 -10.22
CA ILE A 118 -9.45 -11.83 -8.95
C ILE A 118 -10.46 -11.85 -7.81
N GLY A 119 -10.50 -12.97 -7.08
CA GLY A 119 -11.21 -13.09 -5.81
C GLY A 119 -10.37 -12.52 -4.68
N VAL A 120 -10.92 -11.56 -3.93
CA VAL A 120 -10.25 -10.84 -2.85
C VAL A 120 -10.75 -11.32 -1.49
N LEU A 121 -9.80 -11.55 -0.58
CA LEU A 121 -10.01 -11.83 0.84
C LEU A 121 -9.24 -10.79 1.65
N VAL A 122 -9.87 -10.25 2.69
CA VAL A 122 -9.29 -9.19 3.51
C VAL A 122 -8.93 -9.76 4.88
N ASP A 123 -7.63 -9.79 5.18
CA ASP A 123 -7.06 -10.16 6.47
C ASP A 123 -6.63 -8.89 7.21
N LYS A 124 -7.23 -8.60 8.36
CA LYS A 124 -6.88 -7.46 9.22
C LYS A 124 -6.13 -7.96 10.45
N LEU A 125 -4.98 -7.36 10.72
CA LEU A 125 -4.18 -7.58 11.91
C LEU A 125 -4.26 -6.33 12.79
N GLN A 126 -4.71 -6.52 14.02
CA GLN A 126 -4.73 -5.49 15.06
C GLN A 126 -3.79 -5.92 16.19
N ARG A 127 -2.60 -5.33 16.20
CA ARG A 127 -1.60 -5.55 17.24
C ARG A 127 -1.88 -4.70 18.45
N MET A 128 -1.56 -5.22 19.62
CA MET A 128 -1.60 -4.45 20.84
C MET A 128 -0.38 -3.53 20.89
N GLY A 129 -0.61 -2.23 21.06
CA GLY A 129 0.46 -1.23 21.12
C GLY A 129 1.42 -1.42 22.32
N GLU A 130 2.39 -0.52 22.42
CA GLU A 130 3.30 -0.45 23.57
C GLU A 130 2.50 -0.44 24.89
N PRO A 131 2.85 -1.28 25.87
CA PRO A 131 4.10 -2.04 26.05
C PRO A 131 4.10 -3.50 25.51
N TYR A 132 3.07 -3.94 24.80
CA TYR A 132 2.92 -5.35 24.40
C TYR A 132 3.66 -5.69 23.11
N SER A 133 3.52 -4.86 22.08
CA SER A 133 4.18 -5.01 20.79
C SER A 133 4.82 -3.69 20.37
N PRO A 134 6.04 -3.70 19.81
CA PRO A 134 6.70 -2.51 19.30
C PRO A 134 6.09 -2.08 17.96
N CYS A 135 4.93 -1.43 18.01
CA CYS A 135 4.23 -0.92 16.85
C CYS A 135 3.86 0.56 16.99
N THR A 136 3.64 1.23 15.86
CA THR A 136 3.18 2.62 15.82
C THR A 136 1.85 2.73 15.09
N VAL A 137 0.94 3.55 15.61
CA VAL A 137 -0.38 3.77 14.99
C VAL A 137 -0.28 4.83 13.88
N ASN A 138 0.45 5.92 14.14
CA ASN A 138 0.52 7.07 13.24
C ASN A 138 1.92 7.35 12.68
N GLY A 139 2.95 6.62 13.12
CA GLY A 139 4.34 6.86 12.72
C GLY A 139 5.04 8.03 13.42
N SER A 140 4.37 8.72 14.35
CA SER A 140 4.94 9.90 15.05
C SER A 140 6.13 9.59 15.96
N GLU A 141 6.28 8.33 16.37
CA GLU A 141 7.40 7.86 17.19
C GLU A 141 8.67 7.58 16.35
N VAL A 142 8.52 7.52 15.03
CA VAL A 142 9.62 7.18 14.12
C VAL A 142 10.44 8.45 13.85
N PRO A 143 11.76 8.45 14.09
CA PRO A 143 12.60 9.65 13.92
C PRO A 143 12.84 10.01 12.44
N VAL A 144 12.50 9.12 11.51
CA VAL A 144 12.64 9.31 10.07
C VAL A 144 11.46 10.11 9.53
N GLN A 145 11.75 11.20 8.84
CA GLN A 145 10.73 11.99 8.15
C GLN A 145 10.11 11.17 7.01
N ASN A 146 8.77 11.12 6.97
CA ASN A 146 8.06 10.44 5.88
C ASN A 146 7.96 11.35 4.65
N PHE A 147 8.70 11.05 3.58
CA PHE A 147 8.65 11.80 2.33
C PHE A 147 7.38 11.57 1.51
N TYR A 148 6.56 10.58 1.85
CA TYR A 148 5.26 10.34 1.22
C TYR A 148 4.15 11.20 1.81
N SER A 149 4.43 12.03 2.82
CA SER A 149 3.43 12.91 3.44
C SER A 149 2.82 13.93 2.48
N ASP A 150 3.50 14.28 1.38
CA ASP A 150 2.96 15.19 0.35
C ASP A 150 1.71 14.59 -0.35
N TYR A 151 1.55 13.26 -0.34
CA TYR A 151 0.36 12.58 -0.85
C TYR A 151 -0.76 12.43 0.22
N ASN A 152 -0.54 12.93 1.43
CA ASN A 152 -1.48 12.85 2.56
C ASN A 152 -1.91 11.40 2.90
N THR A 153 -0.98 10.45 2.75
CA THR A 153 -1.19 9.03 3.02
C THR A 153 -0.86 8.65 4.46
N THR A 154 -1.43 7.54 4.93
CA THR A 154 -1.12 6.96 6.23
C THR A 154 0.31 6.38 6.28
N TYR A 155 0.80 6.16 7.51
CA TYR A 155 2.07 5.50 7.74
C TYR A 155 2.04 4.05 7.24
N SER A 156 3.11 3.63 6.58
CA SER A 156 3.38 2.22 6.28
C SER A 156 4.85 1.91 6.50
N ILE A 157 5.17 0.64 6.73
CA ILE A 157 6.56 0.20 6.93
C ILE A 157 7.41 0.47 5.68
N GLN A 158 6.84 0.25 4.49
CA GLN A 158 7.50 0.48 3.20
C GLN A 158 7.81 1.97 2.99
N ALA A 159 6.93 2.87 3.43
CA ALA A 159 7.16 4.31 3.37
C ALA A 159 8.37 4.72 4.23
N CYS A 160 8.49 4.15 5.43
CA CYS A 160 9.62 4.41 6.32
C CYS A 160 10.95 3.90 5.73
N LEU A 161 10.99 2.65 5.27
CA LEU A 161 12.21 2.06 4.72
C LEU A 161 12.73 2.83 3.50
N ARG A 162 11.84 3.25 2.60
CA ARG A 162 12.20 4.02 1.39
C ARG A 162 12.61 5.45 1.73
N SER A 163 11.93 6.10 2.69
CA SER A 163 12.30 7.43 3.15
C SER A 163 13.66 7.43 3.87
N CYS A 164 13.92 6.43 4.72
CA CYS A 164 15.19 6.23 5.40
C CYS A 164 16.34 6.03 4.40
N PHE A 165 16.14 5.17 3.40
CA PHE A 165 17.15 4.96 2.36
C PHE A 165 17.44 6.24 1.57
N GLN A 166 16.41 7.00 1.19
CA GLN A 166 16.57 8.27 0.48
C GLN A 166 17.26 9.34 1.34
N ASP A 167 16.93 9.44 2.64
CA ASP A 167 17.58 10.37 3.57
C ASP A 167 19.08 10.05 3.72
N HIS A 168 19.44 8.77 3.87
CA HIS A 168 20.84 8.35 3.88
C HIS A 168 21.57 8.65 2.57
N MET A 169 20.89 8.48 1.44
CA MET A 169 21.45 8.84 0.14
C MET A 169 21.70 10.35 0.01
N ILE A 170 20.79 11.18 0.51
CA ILE A 170 20.98 12.64 0.53
C ILE A 170 22.18 13.01 1.41
N ARG A 171 22.33 12.38 2.59
CA ARG A 171 23.46 12.65 3.49
C ARG A 171 24.81 12.24 2.92
N SER A 172 24.88 11.09 2.26
CA SER A 172 26.13 10.53 1.71
C SER A 172 26.47 11.10 0.34
N CYS A 173 25.50 11.14 -0.59
CA CYS A 173 25.69 11.49 -1.99
C CYS A 173 25.27 12.94 -2.34
N LYS A 174 24.61 13.66 -1.43
CA LYS A 174 24.12 15.06 -1.60
C LYS A 174 23.09 15.26 -2.72
N CYS A 175 22.48 14.18 -3.18
CA CYS A 175 21.41 14.20 -4.16
C CYS A 175 20.46 13.02 -3.91
N GLY A 176 19.21 13.13 -4.34
CA GLY A 176 18.23 12.05 -4.18
C GLY A 176 18.00 11.24 -5.45
N HIS A 177 17.69 9.96 -5.28
CA HIS A 177 17.38 9.09 -6.40
C HIS A 177 16.01 9.39 -7.02
N TYR A 178 15.90 9.28 -8.34
CA TYR A 178 14.68 9.61 -9.10
C TYR A 178 13.49 8.69 -8.80
N LEU A 179 13.72 7.45 -8.37
CA LEU A 179 12.62 6.50 -8.09
C LEU A 179 11.89 6.76 -6.76
N TYR A 180 12.42 7.64 -5.91
CA TYR A 180 11.84 7.95 -4.61
C TYR A 180 11.42 9.42 -4.55
N PRO A 181 10.35 9.76 -3.81
CA PRO A 181 10.02 11.16 -3.53
C PRO A 181 11.19 11.86 -2.84
N LEU A 182 11.28 13.16 -3.08
CA LEU A 182 12.37 13.99 -2.59
C LEU A 182 11.83 15.03 -1.62
N PRO A 183 12.52 15.31 -0.49
CA PRO A 183 12.15 16.40 0.38
C PRO A 183 12.26 17.76 -0.32
N ARG A 184 11.48 18.73 0.15
CA ARG A 184 11.45 20.09 -0.41
C ARG A 184 12.81 20.76 -0.27
N GLY A 185 13.34 21.29 -1.37
CA GLY A 185 14.61 22.02 -1.41
C GLY A 185 15.80 21.20 -1.92
N GLU A 186 15.68 19.88 -1.97
CA GLU A 186 16.71 19.00 -2.54
C GLU A 186 16.54 18.83 -4.05
N LYS A 187 17.56 18.28 -4.72
CA LYS A 187 17.54 18.00 -6.17
C LYS A 187 17.76 16.52 -6.48
N TYR A 188 17.14 16.05 -7.56
CA TYR A 188 17.39 14.72 -8.09
C TYR A 188 18.82 14.58 -8.62
N CYS A 189 19.42 13.42 -8.44
CA CYS A 189 20.74 13.11 -8.95
C CYS A 189 20.79 13.18 -10.48
N ASN A 190 21.92 13.67 -10.98
CA ASN A 190 22.16 13.88 -12.40
C ASN A 190 23.66 13.72 -12.69
N ASN A 191 24.01 13.15 -13.85
CA ASN A 191 25.40 12.97 -14.29
C ASN A 191 26.16 14.30 -14.43
N ARG A 192 25.46 15.41 -14.71
CA ARG A 192 26.11 16.72 -14.91
C ARG A 192 26.53 17.37 -13.59
N ASP A 193 25.66 17.30 -12.59
CA ASP A 193 25.86 17.97 -11.30
C ASP A 193 26.59 17.07 -10.29
N PHE A 194 26.35 15.75 -10.37
CA PHE A 194 26.86 14.76 -9.42
C PHE A 194 27.41 13.52 -10.16
N PRO A 195 28.58 13.57 -10.81
CA PRO A 195 29.08 12.45 -11.62
C PRO A 195 29.22 11.12 -10.84
N ASP A 196 29.50 11.20 -9.53
CA ASP A 196 29.73 10.03 -8.66
C ASP A 196 28.45 9.38 -8.12
N TRP A 197 27.26 9.90 -8.48
CA TRP A 197 25.99 9.42 -7.91
C TRP A 197 25.74 7.93 -8.16
N ALA A 198 26.17 7.42 -9.33
CA ALA A 198 25.93 6.02 -9.72
C ALA A 198 26.71 5.05 -8.82
N HIS A 199 27.97 5.37 -8.54
CA HIS A 199 28.79 4.57 -7.63
C HIS A 199 28.24 4.66 -6.19
N CYS A 200 27.92 5.88 -5.73
CA CYS A 200 27.39 6.10 -4.39
C CYS A 200 26.06 5.35 -4.14
N TYR A 201 25.13 5.41 -5.10
CA TYR A 201 23.88 4.67 -5.04
C TYR A 201 24.10 3.15 -5.03
N SER A 202 24.97 2.65 -5.91
CA SER A 202 25.27 1.21 -5.98
C SER A 202 25.88 0.68 -4.69
N ASP A 203 26.80 1.43 -4.08
CA ASP A 203 27.45 1.07 -2.82
C ASP A 203 26.42 1.03 -1.66
N LEU A 204 25.59 2.07 -1.54
CA LEU A 204 24.50 2.10 -0.55
C LEU A 204 23.48 0.97 -0.75
N GLN A 205 23.13 0.65 -2.00
CA GLN A 205 22.17 -0.39 -2.32
C GLN A 205 22.68 -1.80 -1.95
N MET A 206 23.99 -2.03 -2.09
CA MET A 206 24.66 -3.28 -1.72
C MET A 206 25.00 -3.37 -0.23
N SER A 207 25.03 -2.25 0.50
CA SER A 207 25.32 -2.21 1.92
C SER A 207 24.21 -2.85 2.76
N VAL A 208 24.51 -3.99 3.39
CA VAL A 208 23.59 -4.67 4.31
C VAL A 208 23.42 -3.88 5.61
N ALA A 209 24.51 -3.34 6.15
CA ALA A 209 24.48 -2.55 7.39
C ALA A 209 23.55 -1.33 7.27
N GLN A 210 23.53 -0.69 6.11
CA GLN A 210 22.63 0.43 5.84
C GLN A 210 21.16 0.00 5.85
N ARG A 211 20.86 -1.17 5.27
CA ARG A 211 19.50 -1.74 5.26
C ARG A 211 19.05 -2.14 6.66
N GLU A 212 19.92 -2.80 7.43
CA GLU A 212 19.66 -3.18 8.83
C GLU A 212 19.40 -1.97 9.71
N THR A 213 20.14 -0.88 9.51
CA THR A 213 19.91 0.38 10.23
C THR A 213 18.49 0.90 10.02
N CYS A 214 18.01 0.94 8.78
CA CYS A 214 16.63 1.38 8.50
C CYS A 214 15.58 0.41 9.06
N ILE A 215 15.82 -0.90 9.01
CA ILE A 215 14.92 -1.91 9.59
C ILE A 215 14.81 -1.74 11.11
N GLY A 216 15.91 -1.45 11.80
CA GLY A 216 15.91 -1.25 13.26
C GLY A 216 15.24 0.05 13.71
N VAL A 217 15.24 1.09 12.85
CA VAL A 217 14.65 2.40 13.16
C VAL A 217 13.15 2.43 12.83
N CYS A 218 12.73 1.77 11.75
CA CYS A 218 11.34 1.75 11.31
C CYS A 218 10.52 0.75 12.13
N LYS A 219 9.55 1.25 12.91
CA LYS A 219 8.60 0.40 13.63
C LYS A 219 7.49 -0.13 12.71
N GLU A 220 6.95 -1.29 13.02
CA GLU A 220 5.79 -1.85 12.31
C GLU A 220 4.50 -1.07 12.61
N SER A 221 3.49 -1.17 11.74
CA SER A 221 2.17 -0.60 12.02
C SER A 221 1.37 -1.50 12.96
N CYS A 222 0.58 -0.89 13.86
CA CYS A 222 -0.31 -1.66 14.75
C CYS A 222 -1.52 -2.20 14.00
N ASN A 223 -2.02 -1.44 13.02
CA ASN A 223 -3.06 -1.89 12.11
C ASN A 223 -2.40 -2.24 10.79
N ASP A 224 -2.55 -3.49 10.36
CA ASP A 224 -2.10 -3.96 9.06
C ASP A 224 -3.25 -4.66 8.36
N THR A 225 -3.47 -4.31 7.09
CA THR A 225 -4.54 -4.88 6.27
C THR A 225 -3.90 -5.54 5.05
N GLN A 226 -3.98 -6.86 4.98
CA GLN A 226 -3.43 -7.65 3.89
C GLN A 226 -4.54 -8.16 2.98
N TYR A 227 -4.31 -8.06 1.66
CA TYR A 227 -5.23 -8.52 0.64
C TYR A 227 -4.73 -9.84 0.05
N LYS A 228 -5.41 -10.93 0.37
CA LYS A 228 -5.16 -12.23 -0.25
C LYS A 228 -5.95 -12.33 -1.55
N MET A 229 -5.28 -12.79 -2.59
CA MET A 229 -5.83 -12.84 -3.95
C MET A 229 -5.86 -14.28 -4.46
N THR A 230 -7.01 -14.69 -4.98
CA THR A 230 -7.16 -15.91 -5.77
C THR A 230 -7.37 -15.50 -7.22
N ILE A 231 -6.40 -15.82 -8.08
CA ILE A 231 -6.40 -15.37 -9.48
C ILE A 231 -6.78 -16.54 -10.38
N SER A 232 -7.74 -16.31 -11.27
CA SER A 232 -8.06 -17.19 -12.40
C SER A 232 -8.10 -16.37 -13.69
N MET A 233 -7.77 -17.00 -14.81
CA MET A 233 -7.68 -16.32 -16.11
C MET A 233 -8.36 -17.17 -17.18
N ALA A 234 -9.02 -16.51 -18.12
CA ALA A 234 -9.60 -17.13 -19.32
C ALA A 234 -9.37 -16.25 -20.54
N ASP A 235 -9.28 -16.84 -21.72
CA ASP A 235 -9.09 -16.07 -22.96
C ASP A 235 -10.30 -15.16 -23.23
N TRP A 236 -10.04 -13.89 -23.54
CA TRP A 236 -11.06 -12.91 -23.88
C TRP A 236 -10.52 -11.90 -24.89
N PRO A 237 -11.23 -11.64 -26.01
CA PRO A 237 -12.57 -12.11 -26.36
C PRO A 237 -12.60 -13.54 -26.91
N SER A 238 -13.82 -14.07 -27.09
CA SER A 238 -14.05 -15.35 -27.79
C SER A 238 -14.09 -15.13 -29.29
N GLU A 239 -13.83 -16.16 -30.08
CA GLU A 239 -13.82 -16.08 -31.56
C GLU A 239 -15.13 -15.52 -32.12
N ALA A 240 -16.27 -15.80 -31.48
CA ALA A 240 -17.58 -15.32 -31.91
C ALA A 240 -17.85 -13.86 -31.52
N SER A 241 -17.26 -13.36 -30.42
CA SER A 241 -17.48 -11.99 -29.95
C SER A 241 -16.41 -11.01 -30.40
N GLU A 242 -15.31 -11.51 -30.98
CA GLU A 242 -14.14 -10.73 -31.38
C GLU A 242 -14.51 -9.55 -32.30
N ASP A 243 -15.20 -9.80 -33.41
CA ASP A 243 -15.56 -8.76 -34.38
C ASP A 243 -16.51 -7.71 -33.77
N TRP A 244 -17.55 -8.18 -33.06
CA TRP A 244 -18.53 -7.31 -32.42
C TRP A 244 -17.90 -6.42 -31.33
N ILE A 245 -17.08 -6.99 -30.46
CA ILE A 245 -16.55 -6.27 -29.30
C ILE A 245 -15.55 -5.20 -29.72
N PHE A 246 -14.72 -5.48 -30.72
CA PHE A 246 -13.80 -4.48 -31.26
C PHE A 246 -14.56 -3.37 -31.97
N HIS A 247 -15.66 -3.67 -32.66
CA HIS A 247 -16.50 -2.64 -33.25
C HIS A 247 -17.06 -1.68 -32.19
N VAL A 248 -17.60 -2.20 -31.09
CA VAL A 248 -18.14 -1.39 -29.99
C VAL A 248 -17.04 -0.57 -29.30
N LEU A 249 -15.94 -1.22 -28.93
CA LEU A 249 -14.82 -0.54 -28.25
C LEU A 249 -14.17 0.53 -29.14
N SER A 250 -14.21 0.37 -30.46
CA SER A 250 -13.69 1.36 -31.41
C SER A 250 -14.49 2.66 -31.41
N GLN A 251 -15.81 2.57 -31.18
CA GLN A 251 -16.70 3.73 -31.13
C GLN A 251 -16.56 4.51 -29.82
N GLU A 252 -16.35 3.82 -28.70
CA GLU A 252 -16.17 4.47 -27.39
C GLU A 252 -14.87 5.29 -27.30
N ARG A 253 -13.86 4.93 -28.10
CA ARG A 253 -12.55 5.58 -28.12
C ARG A 253 -12.51 6.89 -28.92
N ASP A 254 -13.54 7.21 -29.70
CA ASP A 254 -13.41 8.10 -30.86
C ASP A 254 -12.98 9.55 -30.53
N GLN A 255 -11.65 9.78 -30.54
CA GLN A 255 -11.01 11.11 -30.65
C GLN A 255 -10.10 11.24 -31.88
N SER A 256 -9.76 10.17 -32.59
CA SER A 256 -9.12 10.28 -33.91
C SER A 256 -9.13 8.96 -34.68
N THR A 257 -9.56 9.05 -35.94
CA THR A 257 -9.47 8.04 -36.99
C THR A 257 -8.09 7.37 -37.04
N ASN A 258 -8.07 6.04 -37.11
CA ASN A 258 -6.92 5.16 -37.41
C ASN A 258 -6.28 4.42 -36.21
N ILE A 259 -7.08 3.98 -35.23
CA ILE A 259 -6.64 2.98 -34.24
C ILE A 259 -7.34 1.65 -34.50
N THR A 260 -6.59 0.66 -34.95
CA THR A 260 -7.02 -0.74 -34.96
C THR A 260 -6.84 -1.30 -33.57
N LEU A 261 -7.94 -1.46 -32.82
CA LEU A 261 -7.91 -2.18 -31.55
C LEU A 261 -7.43 -3.61 -31.81
N SER A 262 -6.29 -3.94 -31.23
CA SER A 262 -5.68 -5.27 -31.36
C SER A 262 -6.14 -6.16 -30.22
N ARG A 263 -6.40 -7.44 -30.52
CA ARG A 263 -6.61 -8.48 -29.50
C ARG A 263 -5.47 -8.57 -28.49
N LYS A 264 -4.27 -8.21 -28.90
CA LYS A 264 -3.11 -8.19 -28.02
C LYS A 264 -3.07 -6.93 -27.15
N GLY A 265 -3.80 -5.88 -27.46
CA GLY A 265 -3.79 -4.61 -26.71
C GLY A 265 -4.78 -4.53 -25.56
N ILE A 266 -5.79 -5.40 -25.50
CA ILE A 266 -6.88 -5.30 -24.53
C ILE A 266 -6.70 -6.24 -23.33
N VAL A 267 -7.13 -5.78 -22.15
CA VAL A 267 -7.13 -6.57 -20.91
C VAL A 267 -8.49 -6.42 -20.24
N LYS A 268 -9.14 -7.53 -19.88
CA LYS A 268 -10.34 -7.49 -19.05
C LYS A 268 -10.00 -7.89 -17.62
N LEU A 269 -10.42 -7.08 -16.66
CA LEU A 269 -10.23 -7.33 -15.24
C LEU A 269 -11.58 -7.47 -14.56
N ASN A 270 -11.67 -8.43 -13.66
CA ASN A 270 -12.81 -8.60 -12.78
C ASN A 270 -12.33 -8.80 -11.34
N ILE A 271 -12.54 -7.83 -10.47
CA ILE A 271 -12.08 -7.83 -9.08
C ILE A 271 -13.29 -7.86 -8.17
N TYR A 272 -13.43 -8.89 -7.34
CA TYR A 272 -14.60 -9.07 -6.50
C TYR A 272 -14.25 -9.69 -5.14
N PHE A 273 -15.12 -9.49 -4.15
CA PHE A 273 -14.98 -10.16 -2.86
C PHE A 273 -15.47 -11.61 -2.97
N GLN A 274 -14.64 -12.55 -2.51
CA GLN A 274 -14.96 -13.97 -2.52
C GLN A 274 -16.05 -14.30 -1.50
N GLU A 275 -15.98 -13.70 -0.31
CA GLU A 275 -16.92 -13.85 0.79
C GLU A 275 -17.16 -12.50 1.46
N PHE A 276 -18.26 -12.37 2.21
CA PHE A 276 -18.57 -11.18 3.00
C PHE A 276 -17.66 -10.99 4.22
N ASN A 277 -17.05 -12.08 4.69
CA ASN A 277 -16.39 -12.11 5.97
C ASN A 277 -14.97 -11.52 5.87
N TYR A 278 -14.65 -10.64 6.81
CA TYR A 278 -13.29 -10.19 7.06
C TYR A 278 -12.66 -11.14 8.07
N ARG A 279 -11.43 -11.56 7.83
CA ARG A 279 -10.66 -12.26 8.85
C ARG A 279 -9.94 -11.21 9.69
N THR A 280 -10.36 -11.04 10.94
CA THR A 280 -9.69 -10.12 11.87
C THR A 280 -8.90 -10.94 12.89
N ILE A 281 -7.62 -10.62 13.04
CA ILE A 281 -6.71 -11.17 14.04
C ILE A 281 -6.41 -10.03 15.01
N GLU A 282 -6.96 -10.11 16.21
CA GLU A 282 -6.76 -9.11 17.26
C GLU A 282 -5.95 -9.68 18.42
N GLU A 283 -5.03 -8.88 18.94
CA GLU A 283 -4.29 -9.20 20.15
C GLU A 283 -4.99 -8.57 21.37
N SER A 284 -5.23 -9.38 22.41
CA SER A 284 -5.83 -8.92 23.66
C SER A 284 -4.93 -9.25 24.86
N ALA A 285 -4.94 -8.39 25.88
CA ALA A 285 -4.14 -8.59 27.08
C ALA A 285 -4.65 -9.81 27.86
N ALA A 286 -3.79 -10.82 28.04
CA ALA A 286 -4.13 -12.02 28.80
C ALA A 286 -4.38 -11.72 30.30
N ASN A 287 -3.65 -10.75 30.86
CA ASN A 287 -3.69 -10.41 32.28
C ASN A 287 -4.23 -8.99 32.48
N ASN A 288 -5.47 -8.89 32.94
CA ASN A 288 -6.05 -7.64 33.39
C ASN A 288 -5.61 -7.31 34.83
N LEU A 289 -5.68 -6.04 35.23
CA LEU A 289 -5.33 -5.61 36.59
C LEU A 289 -6.12 -6.39 37.67
N VAL A 290 -7.40 -6.66 37.39
CA VAL A 290 -8.26 -7.45 38.28
C VAL A 290 -7.72 -8.88 38.45
N TRP A 291 -7.27 -9.51 37.37
CA TRP A 291 -6.71 -10.85 37.41
C TRP A 291 -5.34 -10.86 38.13
N LEU A 292 -4.53 -9.84 37.91
CA LEU A 292 -3.25 -9.65 38.61
C LEU A 292 -3.47 -9.52 40.13
N LEU A 293 -4.37 -8.65 40.56
CA LEU A 293 -4.70 -8.46 41.98
C LEU A 293 -5.34 -9.71 42.59
N SER A 294 -6.23 -10.37 41.85
CA SER A 294 -6.86 -11.62 42.30
C SER A 294 -5.84 -12.74 42.49
N ASN A 295 -4.86 -12.87 41.60
CA ASN A 295 -3.81 -13.87 41.74
C ASN A 295 -2.81 -13.53 42.84
N LEU A 296 -2.39 -12.28 42.95
CA LEU A 296 -1.52 -11.85 44.04
C LEU A 296 -2.21 -12.03 45.40
N GLY A 297 -3.47 -11.61 45.52
CA GLY A 297 -4.28 -11.81 46.71
C GLY A 297 -4.54 -13.28 47.01
N GLY A 298 -4.82 -14.10 45.98
CA GLY A 298 -5.00 -15.54 46.12
C GLY A 298 -3.74 -16.26 46.58
N GLN A 299 -2.59 -15.94 46.00
CA GLN A 299 -1.29 -16.50 46.43
C GLN A 299 -0.94 -16.03 47.84
N PHE A 300 -1.08 -14.73 48.14
CA PHE A 300 -0.82 -14.20 49.48
C PHE A 300 -1.72 -14.84 50.54
N GLY A 301 -3.02 -14.97 50.27
CA GLY A 301 -3.97 -15.65 51.16
C GLY A 301 -3.69 -17.14 51.33
N PHE A 302 -3.25 -17.82 50.26
CA PHE A 302 -2.91 -19.24 50.33
C PHE A 302 -1.63 -19.51 51.13
N TRP A 303 -0.55 -18.76 50.87
CA TRP A 303 0.76 -19.01 51.48
C TRP A 303 0.88 -18.43 52.89
N MET A 304 0.36 -17.22 53.11
CA MET A 304 0.54 -16.49 54.37
C MET A 304 -0.72 -16.49 55.24
N GLY A 305 -1.85 -17.01 54.75
CA GLY A 305 -3.15 -16.90 55.44
C GLY A 305 -3.62 -15.45 55.59
N GLY A 306 -2.98 -14.50 54.90
CA GLY A 306 -3.16 -13.08 55.08
C GLY A 306 -4.14 -12.48 54.08
N SER A 307 -4.76 -11.37 54.45
CA SER A 307 -5.55 -10.55 53.54
C SER A 307 -4.98 -9.12 53.48
N VAL A 308 -5.57 -8.27 52.64
CA VAL A 308 -5.27 -6.82 52.64
C VAL A 308 -5.38 -6.21 54.04
N LEU A 309 -6.30 -6.71 54.89
CA LEU A 309 -6.44 -6.24 56.27
C LEU A 309 -5.18 -6.49 57.09
N CYS A 310 -4.49 -7.61 56.89
CA CYS A 310 -3.23 -7.92 57.58
C CYS A 310 -2.10 -6.94 57.19
N LEU A 311 -2.08 -6.48 55.93
CA LEU A 311 -1.12 -5.47 55.49
C LEU A 311 -1.39 -4.10 56.12
N ILE A 312 -2.68 -3.75 56.29
CA ILE A 312 -3.09 -2.51 56.95
C ILE A 312 -2.70 -2.54 58.43
N GLU A 313 -2.98 -3.65 59.12
CA GLU A 313 -2.62 -3.84 60.53
C GLU A 313 -1.10 -3.75 60.76
N PHE A 314 -0.31 -4.36 59.87
CA PHE A 314 1.15 -4.23 59.91
C PHE A 314 1.62 -2.78 59.69
N GLY A 315 0.93 -2.04 58.82
CA GLY A 315 1.17 -0.62 58.59
C GLY A 315 0.86 0.24 59.81
N GLU A 316 -0.27 0.01 60.50
CA GLU A 316 -0.63 0.69 61.74
C GLU A 316 0.43 0.47 62.83
N ILE A 317 0.89 -0.77 63.01
CA ILE A 317 1.94 -1.09 63.98
C ILE A 317 3.25 -0.34 63.67
N ILE A 318 3.64 -0.23 62.39
CA ILE A 318 4.85 0.52 62.00
C ILE A 318 4.66 2.02 62.30
N ILE A 319 3.50 2.58 61.97
CA ILE A 319 3.21 4.00 62.22
C ILE A 319 3.27 4.30 63.71
N ASP A 320 2.61 3.47 64.53
CA ASP A 320 2.62 3.62 65.99
C ASP A 320 4.04 3.51 66.56
N PHE A 321 4.86 2.58 66.05
CA PHE A 321 6.25 2.43 66.48
C PHE A 321 7.10 3.67 66.14
N VAL A 322 6.93 4.23 64.93
CA VAL A 322 7.65 5.43 64.49
C VAL A 322 7.16 6.69 65.22
N TRP A 323 5.89 6.77 65.60
CA TRP A 323 5.35 7.90 66.37
C TRP A 323 5.73 7.88 67.86
N ILE A 324 6.02 6.70 68.41
CA ILE A 324 6.41 6.50 69.82
C ILE A 324 7.94 6.63 70.02
N THR A 325 8.73 6.70 68.94
CA THR A 325 10.18 7.00 68.98
C THR A 325 10.48 8.47 68.71
#